data_AF-A0A382T6U0-F1
#
_entry.id   AF-A0A382T6U0-F1
#
_cell.length_a   1.000
_cell.length_b   1.000
_cell.length_c   1.000
_cell.angle_alpha   90.00
_cell.angle_beta   90.00
_cell.angle_gamma   90.00
#
_symmetry.space_group_name_H-M   'P 1'
#
loop_
_entity.id
_entity.type
_entity.pdbx_description
1 polymer ?
#
loop_
_entity_poly.entity_id
_entity_poly.type
_entity_poly.pdbx_seq_one_letter_code
_entity_poly.pdbx_strand_id
1 'polypeptide(L)'
;MDLNLVIDRFKTDRDTLEINDIQYISSAVLLPLVIDSNQLCILLQIRSENLNHHPGEIGFPGGAKENFDSDFVQTVYRETKEEIGLNQNE
;
A
#
# COMPACT_ATOMS: atom_id res chain seq x y z
N MET A 1 11.83 -4.24 19.19
CA MET A 1 12.28 -3.21 18.22
C MET A 1 11.43 -1.97 18.46
N ASP A 2 12.01 -0.77 18.48
CA ASP A 2 11.26 0.47 18.72
C ASP A 2 10.58 0.94 17.42
N LEU A 3 9.24 0.90 17.40
CA LEU A 3 8.45 1.33 16.24
C LEU A 3 8.64 2.83 15.95
N ASN A 4 8.91 3.64 16.98
CA ASN A 4 9.13 5.08 16.80
C ASN A 4 10.38 5.35 15.95
N LEU A 5 11.44 4.55 16.10
CA LEU A 5 12.64 4.65 15.27
C LEU A 5 12.34 4.43 13.78
N VAL A 6 11.40 3.53 13.47
CA VAL A 6 11.00 3.25 12.09
C VAL A 6 10.14 4.38 11.56
N ILE A 7 9.14 4.81 12.32
CA ILE A 7 8.26 5.93 11.94
C ILE A 7 9.11 7.19 11.70
N ASP A 8 10.06 7.50 12.58
CA ASP A 8 10.93 8.66 12.45
C ASP A 8 11.80 8.62 11.18
N ARG A 9 12.19 7.43 10.72
CA ARG A 9 12.88 7.27 9.44
C ARG A 9 12.00 7.53 8.23
N PHE A 10 10.69 7.24 8.32
CA PHE A 10 9.73 7.50 7.25
C PHE A 10 9.10 8.91 7.32
N LYS A 11 9.44 9.71 8.35
CA LYS A 11 9.08 11.14 8.42
C LYS A 11 9.94 12.04 7.51
N THR A 12 10.88 11.49 6.75
CA THR A 12 11.68 12.26 5.80
C THR A 12 10.82 12.88 4.70
N ASP A 13 11.21 14.06 4.22
CA ASP A 13 10.50 14.83 3.20
C ASP A 13 10.08 13.95 2.01
N ARG A 14 8.78 14.01 1.71
CA ARG A 14 8.17 13.36 0.55
C ARG A 14 8.33 14.28 -0.64
N ASP A 15 9.54 14.33 -1.20
CA ASP A 15 9.71 14.98 -2.49
C ASP A 15 8.88 14.22 -3.52
N THR A 16 7.82 14.87 -3.99
CA THR A 16 6.98 14.31 -5.05
C THR A 16 7.78 14.45 -6.34
N LEU A 17 8.24 13.33 -6.86
CA LEU A 17 8.84 13.28 -8.19
C LEU A 17 7.70 13.23 -9.21
N GLU A 18 7.42 14.36 -9.84
CA GLU A 18 6.55 14.38 -11.01
C GLU A 18 7.32 13.80 -12.19
N ILE A 19 6.87 12.63 -12.66
CA ILE A 19 7.39 12.02 -13.87
C ILE A 19 6.66 12.66 -15.05
N ASN A 20 7.30 13.66 -15.66
CA ASN A 20 6.81 14.28 -16.89
C ASN A 20 6.98 13.32 -18.09
N ASP A 21 6.15 13.50 -19.12
CA ASP A 21 6.25 12.83 -20.43
C ASP A 21 5.89 11.33 -20.51
N ILE A 22 5.28 10.76 -19.47
CA ILE A 22 4.74 9.39 -19.51
C ILE A 22 3.28 9.39 -19.07
N GLN A 23 2.40 8.76 -19.85
CA GLN A 23 1.04 8.48 -19.42
C GLN A 23 1.08 7.27 -18.48
N TYR A 24 0.85 7.50 -17.19
CA TYR A 24 0.86 6.43 -16.18
C TYR A 24 -0.53 6.24 -15.55
N ILE A 25 -0.76 5.04 -15.04
CA ILE A 25 -1.88 4.77 -14.14
C ILE A 25 -1.42 5.15 -12.73
N SER A 26 -2.07 6.15 -12.15
CA SER A 26 -1.82 6.55 -10.77
C SER A 26 -2.30 5.43 -9.84
N SER A 27 -1.41 4.93 -8.98
CA SER A 27 -1.68 3.80 -8.09
C SER A 27 -1.06 4.06 -6.72
N ALA A 28 -1.58 3.38 -5.70
CA ALA A 28 -1.02 3.46 -4.35
C ALA A 28 -1.04 2.09 -3.66
N VAL A 29 -0.06 1.86 -2.78
CA VAL A 29 0.12 0.62 -2.03
C VAL A 29 0.31 0.90 -0.54
N LEU A 30 -0.14 -0.04 0.29
CA LEU A 30 0.16 -0.08 1.72
C LEU A 30 1.44 -0.90 1.94
N LEU A 31 2.41 -0.36 2.67
CA LEU A 31 3.51 -1.15 3.24
C LEU A 31 3.14 -1.51 4.69
N PRO A 32 2.56 -2.68 4.97
CA PRO A 32 2.03 -2.99 6.29
C PRO A 32 3.17 -3.51 7.17
N LEU A 33 3.45 -2.76 8.23
CA LEU A 33 4.44 -3.12 9.26
C LEU A 33 3.75 -3.84 10.40
N VAL A 34 4.10 -5.10 10.64
CA VAL A 34 3.48 -5.94 11.67
C VAL A 34 4.53 -6.48 12.63
N ILE A 35 4.17 -6.65 13.90
CA ILE A 35 5.02 -7.34 14.88
C ILE A 35 4.55 -8.78 14.97
N ASP A 36 5.39 -9.71 14.52
CA ASP A 36 5.19 -11.15 14.70
C ASP A 36 6.37 -11.75 15.46
N SER A 37 6.09 -12.56 16.48
CA SER A 37 7.12 -13.24 17.28
C SER A 37 8.21 -12.28 17.80
N ASN A 38 7.82 -11.06 18.21
CA ASN A 38 8.69 -9.98 18.68
C ASN A 38 9.69 -9.42 17.63
N GLN A 39 9.41 -9.66 16.35
CA GLN A 39 10.17 -9.14 15.21
C GLN A 39 9.30 -8.23 14.35
N LEU A 40 9.90 -7.20 13.76
CA LEU A 40 9.23 -6.37 12.79
C LEU A 40 9.25 -7.05 11.43
N CYS A 41 8.07 -7.28 10.88
CA CYS A 41 7.85 -7.95 9.62
C CYS A 41 7.07 -7.04 8.68
N ILE A 42 7.15 -7.35 7.38
CA ILE A 42 6.33 -6.73 6.35
C ILE A 42 5.31 -7.77 5.91
N LEU A 43 4.02 -7.40 5.91
CA LEU A 43 2.97 -8.26 5.39
C LEU A 43 2.92 -8.14 3.86
N LEU A 44 2.92 -9.29 3.20
CA LEU A 44 2.71 -9.42 1.76
C LEU A 44 1.44 -10.23 1.52
N GLN A 45 0.83 -10.02 0.37
CA GLN A 45 -0.30 -10.80 -0.11
C GLN A 45 0.04 -11.54 -1.39
N ILE A 46 -0.68 -12.62 -1.65
CA ILE A 46 -0.78 -13.21 -2.97
C ILE A 46 -2.04 -12.64 -3.61
N ARG A 47 -1.88 -11.96 -4.73
CA ARG A 47 -2.99 -11.33 -5.44
C ARG A 47 -3.98 -12.38 -5.92
N SER A 48 -5.27 -12.05 -5.87
CA SER A 48 -6.32 -12.92 -6.39
C SER A 48 -6.06 -13.33 -7.83
N GLU A 49 -6.24 -14.63 -8.13
CA GLU A 49 -6.11 -15.19 -9.48
C GLU A 49 -7.12 -14.58 -10.47
N ASN A 50 -8.20 -13.97 -9.97
CA ASN A 50 -9.27 -13.39 -10.78
C ASN A 50 -9.01 -11.92 -11.19
N LEU A 51 -7.82 -11.37 -10.91
CA LEU A 51 -7.48 -10.00 -11.27
C LEU A 51 -7.08 -9.89 -12.75
N ASN A 52 -7.50 -8.79 -13.39
CA ASN A 52 -7.15 -8.49 -14.77
C ASN A 52 -5.64 -8.23 -14.98
N HIS A 53 -4.93 -7.89 -13.90
CA HIS A 53 -3.48 -7.63 -13.91
C HIS A 53 -2.81 -8.35 -12.75
N HIS A 54 -1.66 -8.97 -13.03
CA HIS A 54 -0.78 -9.64 -12.05
C HIS A 54 -1.49 -10.67 -11.14
N PRO A 55 -2.27 -11.62 -11.69
CA PRO A 55 -2.91 -12.67 -10.88
C PRO A 55 -1.85 -13.58 -10.25
N GLY A 56 -2.05 -13.97 -8.99
CA GLY A 56 -1.17 -14.89 -8.26
C GLY A 56 0.19 -14.32 -7.86
N GLU A 57 0.49 -13.06 -8.18
CA GLU A 57 1.77 -12.44 -7.82
C GLU A 57 1.84 -12.05 -6.34
N ILE A 58 3.05 -12.10 -5.77
CA ILE A 58 3.33 -11.60 -4.42
C ILE A 58 3.50 -10.09 -4.48
N GLY A 59 2.76 -9.36 -3.65
CA GLY A 59 2.84 -7.91 -3.62
C GLY A 59 2.33 -7.29 -2.33
N PHE A 60 2.35 -5.97 -2.31
CA PHE A 60 1.69 -5.18 -1.28
C PHE A 60 0.19 -5.06 -1.55
N PRO A 61 -0.64 -4.87 -0.51
CA PRO A 61 -2.03 -4.42 -0.69
C PRO A 61 -2.08 -3.08 -1.42
N GLY A 62 -2.99 -2.92 -2.36
CA GLY A 62 -3.11 -1.69 -3.13
C GLY A 62 -3.50 -1.89 -4.59
N GLY A 63 -3.63 -0.78 -5.30
CA GLY A 63 -4.16 -0.77 -6.65
C GLY A 63 -4.22 0.62 -7.27
N ALA A 64 -4.95 0.71 -8.39
CA ALA A 64 -5.12 1.94 -9.14
C ALA A 64 -6.02 2.93 -8.40
N LYS A 65 -5.71 4.22 -8.51
CA LYS A 65 -6.55 5.29 -8.00
C LYS A 65 -7.79 5.41 -8.88
N GLU A 66 -8.95 5.33 -8.24
CA GLU A 66 -10.23 5.54 -8.90
C GLU A 66 -10.64 7.01 -8.90
N ASN A 67 -11.56 7.36 -9.80
CA ASN A 67 -12.07 8.75 -9.92
C ASN A 67 -12.81 9.23 -8.66
N PHE A 68 -13.37 8.29 -7.89
CA PHE A 68 -14.07 8.59 -6.64
C PHE A 68 -13.16 8.60 -5.41
N ASP A 69 -11.89 8.17 -5.54
CA ASP A 69 -10.92 8.28 -4.46
C ASP A 69 -10.46 9.74 -4.34
N SER A 70 -10.61 10.36 -3.16
CA SER A 70 -10.24 11.76 -2.96
C SER A 70 -8.73 12.00 -3.03
N ASP A 71 -7.94 11.00 -2.63
CA ASP A 71 -6.48 11.01 -2.65
C ASP A 71 -5.94 9.57 -2.67
N PHE A 72 -4.61 9.43 -2.72
CA PHE A 72 -3.94 8.12 -2.69
C PHE A 72 -4.12 7.36 -1.37
N VAL A 73 -4.38 8.08 -0.26
CA VAL A 73 -4.61 7.45 1.04
C VAL A 73 -5.95 6.71 1.02
N GLN A 74 -7.00 7.32 0.45
CA GLN A 74 -8.29 6.65 0.26
C GLN A 74 -8.20 5.47 -0.70
N THR A 75 -7.43 5.57 -1.79
CA THR A 75 -7.16 4.44 -2.68
C THR A 75 -6.60 3.26 -1.91
N VAL A 76 -5.56 3.46 -1.10
CA VAL A 76 -4.94 2.39 -0.31
C VAL A 76 -5.94 1.77 0.66
N TYR A 77 -6.74 2.57 1.35
CA TYR A 77 -7.72 2.05 2.29
C TYR A 77 -8.81 1.22 1.62
N ARG A 78 -9.32 1.66 0.46
CA ARG A 78 -10.29 0.90 -0.31
C ARG A 78 -9.72 -0.44 -0.77
N GLU A 79 -8.57 -0.40 -1.45
CA GLU A 79 -7.91 -1.60 -1.99
C GLU A 79 -7.56 -2.59 -0.88
N THR A 80 -6.94 -2.11 0.21
CA THR A 80 -6.57 -2.98 1.34
C THR A 80 -7.80 -3.64 1.98
N LYS A 81 -8.92 -2.91 2.07
CA LYS A 81 -10.17 -3.49 2.56
C LYS A 81 -10.73 -4.56 1.62
N GLU A 82 -10.68 -4.32 0.31
CA GLU A 82 -11.16 -5.27 -0.69
C GLU A 82 -10.31 -6.55 -0.75
N GLU A 83 -8.99 -6.41 -0.61
CA GLU A 83 -8.04 -7.52 -0.74
C GLU A 83 -7.85 -8.33 0.55
N ILE A 84 -7.73 -7.66 1.70
CA ILE A 84 -7.43 -8.32 2.99
C ILE A 84 -8.38 -7.95 4.14
N GLY A 85 -9.44 -7.16 3.88
CA GLY A 85 -10.48 -6.85 4.87
C GLY A 85 -10.13 -5.80 5.92
N LEU A 86 -8.93 -5.19 5.87
CA LEU A 86 -8.47 -4.22 6.86
C LEU A 86 -9.19 -2.88 6.71
N ASN A 87 -9.81 -2.39 7.78
CA ASN A 87 -10.44 -1.06 7.79
C ASN A 87 -9.48 0.03 8.30
N GLN A 88 -9.82 1.30 8.04
CA GLN A 88 -9.01 2.47 8.43
C GLN A 88 -8.66 2.58 9.91
N ASN A 89 -9.46 1.97 10.78
CA ASN A 89 -9.34 2.07 12.24
C ASN A 89 -8.80 0.79 12.90
N GLU A 90 -8.32 -0.16 12.10
CA GLU A 90 -7.73 -1.43 12.54
C GLU A 90 -6.22 -1.43 12.27
#